data_AF-A0A7S2MUL4-F1
#
_entry.id   AF-A0A7S2MUL4-F1
#
_cell.length_a   1.000
_cell.length_b   1.000
_cell.length_c   1.000
_cell.angle_alpha   90.00
_cell.angle_beta   90.00
_cell.angle_gamma   90.00
#
_symmetry.space_group_name_H-M   'P 1'
#
loop_
_entity.id
_entity.type
_entity.pdbx_description
1 polymer ?
#
loop_
_entity_poly.entity_id
_entity_poly.type
_entity_poly.pdbx_seq_one_letter_code
_entity_poly.pdbx_strand_id
1 'polypeptide(L)'
;WRALPAAALALAAAAAAALASDDAQVALQFNADVQARIGTDWLSAHTASFNCAAAPEFCAEPFNCHLPADPRESLAGADGHPDYGRWCRSPYKEAVLQCTKGNLQGYAELMYKVQHEVAMASMIESLDAHYCFGMGHCSNTQVTNTTTLQEAEAMCDSKFGKAWRTVSSNTLDIHMNGIRPSPQGPYFDEEMEQSFMELACAMGNYHCEVAYCKANYCHRKDLAKRYSKKG
;
A
#
# COMPACT_ATOMS: atom_id res chain seq x y z
N TRP A 1 50.49 -11.20 11.58
CA TRP A 1 49.13 -11.34 12.15
C TRP A 1 49.19 -10.97 13.61
N ARG A 2 48.96 -9.71 13.96
CA ARG A 2 48.88 -9.28 15.37
C ARG A 2 47.42 -9.37 15.79
N ALA A 3 47.14 -10.23 16.77
CA ALA A 3 45.81 -10.33 17.35
C ALA A 3 45.42 -8.98 17.97
N LEU A 4 44.19 -8.54 17.73
CA LEU A 4 43.65 -7.38 18.42
C LEU A 4 43.57 -7.69 19.93
N PRO A 5 43.92 -6.74 20.80
CA PRO A 5 43.83 -6.94 22.24
C PRO A 5 42.38 -7.21 22.63
N ALA A 6 42.15 -8.15 23.56
CA ALA A 6 40.82 -8.59 23.98
C ALA A 6 39.88 -7.42 24.38
N ALA A 7 40.44 -6.32 24.88
CA ALA A 7 39.69 -5.10 25.20
C ALA A 7 39.06 -4.42 23.97
N ALA A 8 39.70 -4.47 22.80
CA ALA A 8 39.17 -3.89 21.56
C ALA A 8 38.01 -4.74 20.99
N LEU A 9 38.06 -6.07 21.16
CA LEU A 9 36.96 -6.97 20.81
C LEU A 9 35.73 -6.75 21.72
N ALA A 10 35.94 -6.53 23.01
CA ALA A 10 34.85 -6.25 23.95
C ALA A 10 34.15 -4.90 23.66
N LEU A 11 34.91 -3.85 23.33
CA LEU A 11 34.32 -2.56 22.94
C LEU A 11 33.54 -2.64 21.63
N ALA A 12 34.04 -3.38 20.63
CA ALA A 12 33.33 -3.56 19.36
C ALA A 12 32.01 -4.33 19.55
N ALA A 13 31.99 -5.35 20.41
CA ALA A 13 30.78 -6.11 20.72
C ALA A 13 29.73 -5.25 21.47
N ALA A 14 30.17 -4.41 22.43
CA ALA A 14 29.28 -3.51 23.15
C ALA A 14 28.68 -2.41 22.25
N ALA A 15 29.46 -1.86 21.32
CA ALA A 15 28.98 -0.88 20.34
C ALA A 15 27.98 -1.49 19.35
N ALA A 16 28.22 -2.73 18.88
CA ALA A 16 27.30 -3.44 18.01
C ALA A 16 25.97 -3.78 18.71
N ALA A 17 26.02 -4.14 20.01
CA ALA A 17 24.82 -4.39 20.81
C ALA A 17 24.02 -3.09 21.09
N ALA A 18 24.68 -1.95 21.29
CA ALA A 18 24.03 -0.66 21.48
C ALA A 18 23.36 -0.15 20.19
N LEU A 19 23.99 -0.33 19.03
CA LEU A 19 23.38 0.00 17.74
C LEU A 19 22.17 -0.90 17.43
N ALA A 20 22.24 -2.18 17.83
CA ALA A 20 21.11 -3.10 17.69
C ALA A 20 19.94 -2.77 18.66
N SER A 21 20.20 -2.15 19.81
CA SER A 21 19.15 -1.75 20.75
C SER A 21 18.41 -0.48 20.33
N ASP A 22 19.10 0.46 19.70
CA ASP A 22 18.49 1.72 19.24
C ASP A 22 17.52 1.47 18.06
N ASP A 23 17.92 0.66 17.08
CA ASP A 23 17.04 0.30 15.95
C ASP A 23 15.79 -0.49 16.41
N ALA A 24 15.96 -1.37 17.39
CA ALA A 24 14.86 -2.15 17.96
C ALA A 24 13.89 -1.27 18.79
N GLN A 25 14.41 -0.29 19.53
CA GLN A 25 13.57 0.67 20.26
C GLN A 25 12.82 1.61 19.30
N VAL A 26 13.46 2.08 18.23
CA VAL A 26 12.78 2.88 17.19
C VAL A 26 11.64 2.08 16.54
N ALA A 27 11.85 0.80 16.22
CA ALA A 27 10.81 -0.06 15.66
C ALA A 27 9.64 -0.31 16.64
N LEU A 28 9.92 -0.50 17.93
CA LEU A 28 8.88 -0.68 18.96
C LEU A 28 8.08 0.60 19.19
N GLN A 29 8.76 1.74 19.25
CA GLN A 29 8.12 3.04 19.47
C GLN A 29 7.31 3.49 18.24
N PHE A 30 7.79 3.16 17.04
CA PHE A 30 7.04 3.28 15.79
C PHE A 30 5.73 2.48 15.82
N ASN A 31 5.78 1.22 16.22
CA ASN A 31 4.58 0.39 16.29
C ASN A 31 3.58 0.97 17.30
N ALA A 32 4.05 1.48 18.44
CA ALA A 32 3.18 2.13 19.43
C ALA A 32 2.52 3.42 18.91
N ASP A 33 3.24 4.27 18.19
CA ASP A 33 2.71 5.54 17.65
C ASP A 33 1.72 5.31 16.50
N VAL A 34 2.01 4.34 15.62
CA VAL A 34 1.10 3.88 14.57
C VAL A 34 -0.15 3.29 15.19
N GLN A 35 -0.02 2.41 16.18
CA GLN A 35 -1.16 1.82 16.89
C GLN A 35 -1.94 2.85 17.71
N ALA A 36 -1.32 3.91 18.22
CA ALA A 36 -2.03 4.96 18.95
C ALA A 36 -2.85 5.84 17.99
N ARG A 37 -2.25 6.28 16.88
CA ARG A 37 -2.91 7.14 15.88
C ARG A 37 -3.95 6.39 15.04
N ILE A 38 -3.67 5.13 14.69
CA ILE A 38 -4.63 4.26 14.02
C ILE A 38 -5.64 3.75 15.05
N GLY A 39 -5.23 3.17 16.17
CA GLY A 39 -6.14 2.48 17.09
C GLY A 39 -7.24 3.35 17.71
N THR A 40 -6.99 4.61 18.06
CA THR A 40 -8.00 5.42 18.78
C THR A 40 -9.02 6.11 17.88
N ASP A 41 -8.59 6.68 16.76
CA ASP A 41 -9.49 7.30 15.78
C ASP A 41 -10.14 6.26 14.87
N TRP A 42 -9.43 5.19 14.51
CA TRP A 42 -9.94 4.20 13.58
C TRP A 42 -11.01 3.32 14.24
N LEU A 43 -10.85 2.85 15.48
CA LEU A 43 -11.93 2.13 16.19
C LEU A 43 -13.14 3.01 16.52
N SER A 44 -12.94 4.30 16.84
CA SER A 44 -14.06 5.23 17.05
C SER A 44 -14.83 5.53 15.76
N ALA A 45 -14.14 5.55 14.61
CA ALA A 45 -14.76 5.61 13.29
C ALA A 45 -15.55 4.34 12.92
N HIS A 46 -15.41 3.23 13.66
CA HIS A 46 -16.14 1.99 13.37
C HIS A 46 -17.61 2.02 13.78
N THR A 47 -17.98 2.88 14.72
CA THR A 47 -19.35 2.96 15.26
C THR A 47 -20.12 4.21 14.83
N ALA A 48 -19.43 5.26 14.37
CA ALA A 48 -20.07 6.46 13.85
C ALA A 48 -20.66 6.22 12.45
N SER A 49 -21.92 6.60 12.25
CA SER A 49 -22.54 6.64 10.92
C SER A 49 -21.82 7.69 10.05
N PHE A 50 -21.60 7.36 8.77
CA PHE A 50 -20.94 8.27 7.83
C PHE A 50 -21.80 9.51 7.57
N ASN A 51 -21.21 10.70 7.67
CA ASN A 51 -21.94 11.96 7.52
C ASN A 51 -22.08 12.36 6.05
N CYS A 52 -23.18 11.94 5.40
CA CYS A 52 -23.48 12.29 4.01
C CYS A 52 -23.68 13.78 3.75
N ALA A 53 -24.00 14.58 4.77
CA ALA A 53 -24.11 16.02 4.59
C ALA A 53 -22.73 16.68 4.40
N ALA A 54 -21.69 16.10 5.00
CA ALA A 54 -20.31 16.60 4.88
C ALA A 54 -19.60 16.09 3.62
N ALA A 55 -19.91 14.88 3.16
CA ALA A 55 -19.24 14.27 2.01
C ALA A 55 -20.23 13.40 1.18
N PRO A 56 -21.18 14.04 0.47
CA PRO A 56 -22.27 13.35 -0.22
C PRO A 56 -21.79 12.39 -1.32
N GLU A 57 -20.65 12.66 -1.95
CA GLU A 57 -20.06 11.82 -3.01
C GLU A 57 -19.73 10.39 -2.54
N PHE A 58 -19.44 10.21 -1.25
CA PHE A 58 -19.12 8.90 -0.67
C PHE A 58 -20.37 8.15 -0.22
N CYS A 59 -21.52 8.81 -0.18
CA CYS A 59 -22.80 8.16 0.08
C CYS A 59 -23.50 7.68 -1.19
N ALA A 60 -23.01 8.07 -2.36
CA ALA A 60 -23.48 7.56 -3.64
C ALA A 60 -22.66 6.33 -4.09
N GLU A 61 -23.15 5.64 -5.10
CA GLU A 61 -22.37 4.64 -5.84
C GLU A 61 -21.06 5.25 -6.38
N PRO A 62 -19.94 4.51 -6.36
CA PRO A 62 -19.83 3.12 -5.93
C PRO A 62 -19.51 2.93 -4.43
N PHE A 63 -19.36 4.01 -3.66
CA PHE A 63 -18.82 3.94 -2.30
C PHE A 63 -19.85 3.52 -1.25
N ASN A 64 -21.07 4.06 -1.32
CA ASN A 64 -22.17 3.73 -0.40
C ASN A 64 -21.80 3.73 1.10
N CYS A 65 -20.94 4.66 1.55
CA CYS A 65 -20.37 4.67 2.90
C CYS A 65 -21.39 4.84 4.04
N HIS A 66 -22.63 5.19 3.71
CA HIS A 66 -23.74 5.31 4.65
C HIS A 66 -24.41 3.97 4.97
N LEU A 67 -24.21 2.96 4.11
CA LEU A 67 -24.72 1.62 4.33
C LEU A 67 -23.88 0.88 5.38
N PRO A 68 -24.45 -0.11 6.06
CA PRO A 68 -23.67 -1.01 6.92
C PRO A 68 -22.52 -1.65 6.13
N ALA A 69 -21.35 -1.76 6.77
CA ALA A 69 -20.22 -2.44 6.17
C ALA A 69 -20.58 -3.90 5.83
N ASP A 70 -20.12 -4.37 4.68
CA ASP A 70 -20.31 -5.75 4.29
C ASP A 70 -19.55 -6.68 5.26
N PRO A 71 -20.23 -7.63 5.93
CA PRO A 71 -19.59 -8.51 6.90
C PRO A 71 -18.68 -9.57 6.26
N ARG A 72 -18.69 -9.71 4.92
CA ARG A 72 -17.81 -10.66 4.22
C ARG A 72 -16.34 -10.29 4.45
N GLU A 73 -15.51 -11.31 4.62
CA GLU A 73 -14.06 -11.14 4.71
C GLU A 73 -13.43 -10.75 3.36
N SER A 74 -14.07 -11.16 2.25
CA SER A 74 -13.65 -10.80 0.90
C SER A 74 -13.65 -9.29 0.71
N LEU A 75 -12.56 -8.77 0.18
CA LEU A 75 -12.41 -7.35 -0.14
C LEU A 75 -13.02 -6.99 -1.50
N ALA A 76 -13.38 -7.97 -2.33
CA ALA A 76 -14.20 -7.79 -3.51
C ALA A 76 -15.71 -7.88 -3.20
N GLY A 77 -16.52 -7.25 -4.04
CA GLY A 77 -17.98 -7.25 -4.04
C GLY A 77 -18.58 -8.64 -4.20
N ALA A 78 -19.82 -8.84 -3.72
CA ALA A 78 -20.49 -10.16 -3.76
C ALA A 78 -20.84 -10.59 -5.18
N ASP A 79 -20.92 -9.61 -6.07
CA ASP A 79 -21.09 -9.73 -7.51
C ASP A 79 -19.79 -10.07 -8.24
N GLY A 80 -18.66 -10.16 -7.53
CA GLY A 80 -17.35 -10.44 -8.12
C GLY A 80 -16.70 -9.23 -8.78
N HIS A 81 -17.19 -8.02 -8.52
CA HIS A 81 -16.61 -6.75 -8.93
C HIS A 81 -15.89 -6.07 -7.75
N PRO A 82 -15.15 -4.97 -7.97
CA PRO A 82 -14.55 -4.22 -6.89
C PRO A 82 -15.53 -3.65 -5.88
N ASP A 83 -15.16 -3.68 -4.60
CA ASP A 83 -15.96 -3.09 -3.51
C ASP A 83 -15.35 -1.76 -3.05
N TYR A 84 -15.90 -0.66 -3.57
CA TYR A 84 -15.44 0.68 -3.18
C TYR A 84 -15.84 1.07 -1.76
N GLY A 85 -16.79 0.35 -1.13
CA GLY A 85 -17.15 0.52 0.27
C GLY A 85 -15.97 0.27 1.22
N ARG A 86 -14.97 -0.51 0.78
CA ARG A 86 -13.73 -0.75 1.54
C ARG A 86 -12.88 0.52 1.71
N TRP A 87 -13.09 1.55 0.90
CA TRP A 87 -12.37 2.83 1.03
C TRP A 87 -13.01 3.80 2.02
N CYS A 88 -14.24 3.57 2.49
CA CYS A 88 -15.00 4.56 3.26
C CYS A 88 -14.29 5.10 4.51
N ARG A 89 -13.42 4.30 5.13
CA ARG A 89 -12.62 4.66 6.31
C ARG A 89 -11.13 4.83 6.02
N SER A 90 -10.76 4.78 4.76
CA SER A 90 -9.39 4.95 4.31
C SER A 90 -9.02 6.44 4.27
N PRO A 91 -7.79 6.81 4.65
CA PRO A 91 -7.25 8.15 4.40
C PRO A 91 -7.07 8.42 2.89
N TYR A 92 -7.20 7.40 2.04
CA TYR A 92 -6.99 7.50 0.60
C TYR A 92 -8.29 7.66 -0.21
N LYS A 93 -9.46 7.73 0.44
CA LYS A 93 -10.76 7.73 -0.27
C LYS A 93 -10.92 8.88 -1.26
N GLU A 94 -10.34 10.04 -0.97
CA GLU A 94 -10.36 11.20 -1.85
C GLU A 94 -9.51 10.97 -3.12
N ALA A 95 -8.40 10.27 -3.02
CA ALA A 95 -7.62 9.84 -4.19
C ALA A 95 -8.46 8.85 -5.02
N VAL A 96 -9.05 7.85 -4.37
CA VAL A 96 -9.86 6.82 -5.04
C VAL A 96 -11.11 7.43 -5.70
N LEU A 97 -11.70 8.47 -5.14
CA LEU A 97 -12.77 9.23 -5.81
C LEU A 97 -12.30 9.84 -7.15
N GLN A 98 -11.04 10.25 -7.27
CA GLN A 98 -10.50 10.69 -8.57
C GLN A 98 -10.40 9.52 -9.54
N CYS A 99 -9.96 8.35 -9.05
CA CYS A 99 -9.90 7.12 -9.82
C CYS A 99 -11.27 6.74 -10.39
N THR A 100 -12.34 6.75 -9.58
CA THR A 100 -13.71 6.43 -10.03
C THR A 100 -14.26 7.42 -11.05
N LYS A 101 -13.75 8.66 -11.06
CA LYS A 101 -14.08 9.69 -12.06
C LYS A 101 -13.25 9.59 -13.35
N GLY A 102 -12.37 8.58 -13.47
CA GLY A 102 -11.42 8.43 -14.57
C GLY A 102 -10.26 9.43 -14.53
N ASN A 103 -10.11 10.21 -13.44
CA ASN A 103 -9.03 11.16 -13.27
C ASN A 103 -7.80 10.47 -12.64
N LEU A 104 -7.09 9.68 -13.45
CA LEU A 104 -5.94 8.90 -12.98
C LEU A 104 -4.78 9.79 -12.49
N GLN A 105 -4.62 10.96 -13.10
CA GLN A 105 -3.62 11.93 -12.66
C GLN A 105 -3.98 12.54 -11.29
N GLY A 106 -5.24 12.92 -11.09
CA GLY A 106 -5.71 13.40 -9.79
C GLY A 106 -5.58 12.34 -8.68
N TYR A 107 -5.79 11.06 -9.01
CA TYR A 107 -5.49 9.96 -8.09
C TYR A 107 -4.01 9.94 -7.73
N ALA A 108 -3.12 9.99 -8.73
CA ALA A 108 -1.68 9.91 -8.53
C ALA A 108 -1.15 11.05 -7.64
N GLU A 109 -1.63 12.27 -7.86
CA GLU A 109 -1.25 13.46 -7.07
C GLU A 109 -1.74 13.37 -5.63
N LEU A 110 -3.02 13.02 -5.41
CA LEU A 110 -3.59 12.92 -4.07
C LEU A 110 -3.02 11.73 -3.28
N MET A 111 -2.84 10.57 -3.93
CA MET A 111 -2.25 9.39 -3.29
C MET A 111 -0.82 9.70 -2.82
N TYR A 112 0.00 10.26 -3.71
CA TYR A 112 1.38 10.64 -3.37
C TYR A 112 1.42 11.61 -2.19
N LYS A 113 0.57 12.65 -2.24
CA LYS A 113 0.44 13.65 -1.19
C LYS A 113 0.11 13.00 0.16
N VAL A 114 -0.96 12.19 0.24
CA VAL A 114 -1.38 11.56 1.51
C VAL A 114 -0.29 10.64 2.05
N GLN A 115 0.37 9.86 1.19
CA GLN A 115 1.45 8.95 1.59
C GLN A 115 2.72 9.67 2.07
N HIS A 116 3.03 10.86 1.54
CA HIS A 116 4.24 11.60 1.88
C HIS A 116 4.04 12.70 2.94
N GLU A 117 2.80 13.09 3.23
CA GLU A 117 2.49 14.02 4.33
C GLU A 117 2.42 13.32 5.70
N VAL A 118 2.34 11.98 5.75
CA VAL A 118 2.39 11.22 7.00
C VAL A 118 3.84 10.94 7.43
N ALA A 119 4.06 10.74 8.73
CA ALA A 119 5.38 10.57 9.38
C ALA A 119 6.22 9.35 8.92
N MET A 120 5.81 8.66 7.85
CA MET A 120 6.41 7.45 7.31
C MET A 120 6.82 7.60 5.84
N ALA A 121 6.93 8.83 5.33
CA ALA A 121 7.16 9.12 3.92
C ALA A 121 8.35 8.34 3.31
N SER A 122 9.49 8.24 3.99
CA SER A 122 10.66 7.52 3.48
C SER A 122 10.47 6.00 3.43
N MET A 123 9.73 5.44 4.40
CA MET A 123 9.37 4.03 4.40
C MET A 123 8.40 3.73 3.26
N ILE A 124 7.37 4.55 3.12
CA ILE A 124 6.36 4.40 2.07
C ILE A 124 6.98 4.59 0.68
N GLU A 125 7.87 5.57 0.49
CA GLU A 125 8.57 5.75 -0.80
C GLU A 125 9.32 4.48 -1.21
N SER A 126 10.01 3.83 -0.27
CA SER A 126 10.75 2.60 -0.52
C SER A 126 9.82 1.45 -0.93
N LEU A 127 8.71 1.28 -0.21
CA LEU A 127 7.73 0.23 -0.46
C LEU A 127 6.98 0.44 -1.78
N ASP A 128 6.50 1.66 -2.03
CA ASP A 128 5.82 2.03 -3.28
C ASP A 128 6.76 1.87 -4.47
N ALA A 129 8.01 2.33 -4.37
CA ALA A 129 8.99 2.15 -5.42
C ALA A 129 9.20 0.66 -5.72
N HIS A 130 9.39 -0.16 -4.67
CA HIS A 130 9.54 -1.59 -4.84
C HIS A 130 8.33 -2.21 -5.53
N TYR A 131 7.12 -1.93 -5.05
CA TYR A 131 5.88 -2.38 -5.66
C TYR A 131 5.74 -1.95 -7.13
N CYS A 132 5.99 -0.69 -7.44
CA CYS A 132 5.88 -0.13 -8.78
C CYS A 132 6.83 -0.81 -9.80
N PHE A 133 8.08 -1.09 -9.40
CA PHE A 133 9.04 -1.77 -10.28
C PHE A 133 8.84 -3.29 -10.28
N GLY A 134 8.64 -3.89 -9.12
CA GLY A 134 8.52 -5.34 -8.91
C GLY A 134 7.29 -5.96 -9.56
N MET A 135 6.19 -5.20 -9.63
CA MET A 135 4.91 -5.66 -10.22
C MET A 135 4.72 -5.28 -11.69
N GLY A 136 5.72 -4.62 -12.29
CA GLY A 136 5.73 -4.26 -13.70
C GLY A 136 4.82 -3.07 -14.05
N HIS A 137 4.46 -2.23 -13.08
CA HIS A 137 3.62 -1.05 -13.35
C HIS A 137 4.33 -0.06 -14.27
N CYS A 138 5.65 0.06 -14.17
CA CYS A 138 6.46 0.92 -15.03
C CYS A 138 6.59 0.46 -16.48
N SER A 139 6.48 -0.83 -16.74
CA SER A 139 6.51 -1.40 -18.10
C SER A 139 5.10 -1.69 -18.64
N ASN A 140 4.05 -1.45 -17.87
CA ASN A 140 2.67 -1.68 -18.27
C ASN A 140 2.27 -0.67 -19.37
N THR A 141 2.03 -1.18 -20.59
CA THR A 141 1.54 -0.39 -21.73
C THR A 141 0.03 -0.48 -21.94
N GLN A 142 -0.67 -1.36 -21.21
CA GLN A 142 -2.12 -1.56 -21.32
C GLN A 142 -2.90 -0.43 -20.64
N VAL A 143 -2.42 0.04 -19.48
CA VAL A 143 -3.04 1.17 -18.79
C VAL A 143 -2.64 2.49 -19.46
N THR A 144 -3.63 3.17 -19.99
CA THR A 144 -3.59 4.54 -20.52
C THR A 144 -4.37 5.51 -19.62
N ASN A 145 -4.30 6.82 -19.90
CA ASN A 145 -5.02 7.85 -19.14
C ASN A 145 -6.55 7.77 -19.26
N THR A 146 -7.07 6.97 -20.19
CA THR A 146 -8.51 6.77 -20.42
C THR A 146 -8.97 5.36 -20.03
N THR A 147 -8.12 4.59 -19.34
CA THR A 147 -8.46 3.23 -18.91
C THR A 147 -9.66 3.26 -17.99
N THR A 148 -10.66 2.46 -18.33
CA THR A 148 -11.90 2.28 -17.56
C THR A 148 -11.72 1.22 -16.49
N LEU A 149 -12.65 1.18 -15.53
CA LEU A 149 -12.69 0.12 -14.53
C LEU A 149 -12.82 -1.26 -15.16
N GLN A 150 -13.68 -1.41 -16.17
CA GLN A 150 -13.93 -2.69 -16.85
C GLN A 150 -12.68 -3.21 -17.56
N GLU A 151 -11.91 -2.33 -18.21
CA GLU A 151 -10.62 -2.69 -18.79
C GLU A 151 -9.62 -3.11 -17.71
N ALA A 152 -9.60 -2.40 -16.57
CA ALA A 152 -8.74 -2.75 -15.44
C ALA A 152 -9.10 -4.13 -14.86
N GLU A 153 -10.39 -4.45 -14.71
CA GLU A 153 -10.85 -5.78 -14.29
C GLU A 153 -10.42 -6.87 -15.26
N ALA A 154 -10.50 -6.62 -16.57
CA ALA A 154 -10.02 -7.57 -17.57
C ALA A 154 -8.51 -7.81 -17.46
N MET A 155 -7.72 -6.77 -17.13
CA MET A 155 -6.29 -6.93 -16.82
C MET A 155 -6.07 -7.76 -15.55
N CYS A 156 -6.86 -7.53 -14.50
CA CYS A 156 -6.84 -8.32 -13.27
C CYS A 156 -7.19 -9.79 -13.53
N ASP A 157 -8.20 -10.06 -14.34
CA ASP A 157 -8.59 -11.41 -14.76
C ASP A 157 -7.50 -12.10 -15.57
N SER A 158 -6.87 -11.38 -16.51
CA SER A 158 -5.75 -11.91 -17.27
C SER A 158 -4.55 -12.24 -16.37
N LYS A 159 -4.33 -11.48 -15.30
CA LYS A 159 -3.14 -11.61 -14.45
C LYS A 159 -3.32 -12.63 -13.32
N PHE A 160 -4.50 -12.71 -12.75
CA PHE A 160 -4.78 -13.48 -11.52
C PHE A 160 -5.93 -14.48 -11.65
N GLY A 161 -6.64 -14.48 -12.77
CA GLY A 161 -7.89 -15.21 -12.90
C GLY A 161 -8.90 -14.79 -11.83
N LYS A 162 -9.37 -15.76 -11.03
CA LYS A 162 -10.37 -15.51 -9.99
C LYS A 162 -9.78 -15.17 -8.61
N ALA A 163 -8.46 -15.30 -8.42
CA ALA A 163 -7.83 -15.17 -7.11
C ALA A 163 -8.09 -13.79 -6.47
N TRP A 164 -7.99 -12.71 -7.25
CA TRP A 164 -8.22 -11.35 -6.78
C TRP A 164 -9.62 -11.12 -6.21
N ARG A 165 -10.64 -11.91 -6.62
CA ARG A 165 -12.01 -11.81 -6.11
C ARG A 165 -12.21 -12.49 -4.76
N THR A 166 -11.19 -13.20 -4.28
CA THR A 166 -11.23 -13.97 -3.03
C THR A 166 -10.25 -13.46 -1.99
N VAL A 167 -9.48 -12.40 -2.30
CA VAL A 167 -8.58 -11.76 -1.34
C VAL A 167 -9.38 -11.23 -0.16
N SER A 168 -8.90 -11.49 1.06
CA SER A 168 -9.55 -11.08 2.29
C SER A 168 -8.63 -10.24 3.18
N SER A 169 -9.19 -9.63 4.22
CA SER A 169 -8.37 -8.98 5.26
C SER A 169 -7.37 -9.95 5.89
N ASN A 170 -7.73 -11.22 6.04
CA ASN A 170 -6.85 -12.25 6.57
C ASN A 170 -5.67 -12.52 5.63
N THR A 171 -5.87 -12.46 4.31
CA THR A 171 -4.77 -12.48 3.34
C THR A 171 -3.81 -11.33 3.64
N LEU A 172 -4.32 -10.10 3.80
CA LEU A 172 -3.47 -8.94 4.08
C LEU A 172 -2.72 -9.00 5.41
N ASP A 173 -3.37 -9.45 6.49
CA ASP A 173 -2.77 -9.57 7.82
C ASP A 173 -1.62 -10.60 7.84
N ILE A 174 -1.75 -11.69 7.07
CA ILE A 174 -0.68 -12.70 6.94
C ILE A 174 0.56 -12.07 6.25
N HIS A 175 0.36 -11.14 5.32
CA HIS A 175 1.41 -10.61 4.47
C HIS A 175 2.10 -9.34 4.97
N MET A 176 1.64 -8.68 6.05
CA MET A 176 2.42 -7.57 6.64
C MET A 176 3.80 -8.03 7.18
N ASN A 177 3.97 -9.34 7.42
CA ASN A 177 5.28 -9.97 7.69
C ASN A 177 6.20 -10.04 6.46
N GLY A 178 5.68 -9.73 5.27
CA GLY A 178 6.41 -9.71 4.01
C GLY A 178 7.24 -8.45 3.80
N ILE A 179 7.18 -7.47 4.71
CA ILE A 179 8.09 -6.32 4.71
C ILE A 179 9.46 -6.77 5.19
N ARG A 180 10.45 -6.69 4.30
CA ARG A 180 11.83 -7.08 4.57
C ARG A 180 12.70 -5.83 4.74
N PRO A 181 13.44 -5.70 5.86
CA PRO A 181 14.39 -4.61 5.99
C PRO A 181 15.55 -4.78 5.01
N SER A 182 16.09 -3.66 4.52
CA SER A 182 17.30 -3.63 3.70
C SER A 182 18.05 -2.31 3.95
N PRO A 183 19.39 -2.28 3.80
CA PRO A 183 20.16 -1.05 3.92
C PRO A 183 19.73 0.03 2.91
N GLN A 184 19.03 -0.35 1.84
CA GLN A 184 18.51 0.59 0.84
C GLN A 184 17.05 0.98 1.07
N GLY A 185 16.46 0.63 2.21
CA GLY A 185 15.05 0.83 2.54
C GLY A 185 14.27 -0.48 2.47
N PRO A 186 13.12 -0.58 3.18
CA PRO A 186 12.33 -1.80 3.22
C PRO A 186 11.72 -2.14 1.86
N TYR A 187 11.46 -3.41 1.64
CA TYR A 187 10.83 -3.92 0.42
C TYR A 187 9.81 -5.01 0.74
N PHE A 188 8.91 -5.29 -0.20
CA PHE A 188 7.97 -6.40 -0.10
C PHE A 188 8.61 -7.69 -0.61
N ASP A 189 8.38 -8.83 0.04
CA ASP A 189 8.61 -10.11 -0.62
C ASP A 189 7.57 -10.38 -1.71
N GLU A 190 7.84 -11.36 -2.56
CA GLU A 190 7.04 -11.63 -3.77
C GLU A 190 5.56 -11.93 -3.46
N GLU A 191 5.30 -12.64 -2.36
CA GLU A 191 3.95 -12.96 -1.91
C GLU A 191 3.17 -11.71 -1.48
N MET A 192 3.83 -10.81 -0.74
CA MET A 192 3.24 -9.53 -0.37
C MET A 192 3.02 -8.64 -1.59
N GLU A 193 3.97 -8.55 -2.53
CA GLU A 193 3.79 -7.77 -3.75
C GLU A 193 2.58 -8.24 -4.57
N GLN A 194 2.43 -9.57 -4.72
CA GLN A 194 1.30 -10.16 -5.40
C GLN A 194 -0.01 -9.82 -4.69
N SER A 195 -0.04 -9.96 -3.36
CA SER A 195 -1.23 -9.70 -2.55
C SER A 195 -1.68 -8.23 -2.62
N PHE A 196 -0.74 -7.28 -2.65
CA PHE A 196 -1.07 -5.87 -2.84
C PHE A 196 -1.70 -5.59 -4.21
N MET A 197 -1.24 -6.27 -5.25
CA MET A 197 -1.80 -6.09 -6.58
C MET A 197 -3.16 -6.79 -6.75
N GLU A 198 -3.38 -7.95 -6.11
CA GLU A 198 -4.71 -8.57 -6.00
C GLU A 198 -5.68 -7.70 -5.20
N LEU A 199 -5.20 -7.10 -4.11
CA LEU A 199 -5.95 -6.12 -3.33
C LEU A 199 -6.36 -4.92 -4.19
N ALA A 200 -5.44 -4.37 -4.97
CA ALA A 200 -5.73 -3.25 -5.85
C ALA A 200 -6.80 -3.58 -6.91
N CYS A 201 -6.87 -4.84 -7.33
CA CYS A 201 -7.96 -5.35 -8.17
C CYS A 201 -9.27 -5.43 -7.38
N ALA A 202 -9.28 -6.06 -6.19
CA ALA A 202 -10.46 -6.21 -5.35
C ALA A 202 -11.08 -4.87 -4.89
N MET A 203 -10.24 -3.86 -4.71
CA MET A 203 -10.64 -2.51 -4.30
C MET A 203 -10.80 -1.54 -5.47
N GLY A 204 -10.57 -1.99 -6.72
CA GLY A 204 -10.95 -1.26 -7.93
C GLY A 204 -10.02 -0.11 -8.30
N ASN A 205 -8.76 -0.13 -7.85
CA ASN A 205 -7.79 0.93 -8.09
C ASN A 205 -6.52 0.47 -8.84
N TYR A 206 -6.46 -0.78 -9.35
CA TYR A 206 -5.31 -1.31 -10.11
C TYR A 206 -4.76 -0.34 -11.19
N HIS A 207 -5.62 0.12 -12.11
CA HIS A 207 -5.22 1.02 -13.18
C HIS A 207 -4.76 2.40 -12.67
N CYS A 208 -5.31 2.85 -11.55
CA CYS A 208 -4.92 4.08 -10.89
C CYS A 208 -3.57 3.97 -10.20
N GLU A 209 -3.24 2.81 -9.62
CA GLU A 209 -1.90 2.53 -9.10
C GLU A 209 -0.85 2.47 -10.20
N VAL A 210 -1.17 1.89 -11.36
CA VAL A 210 -0.26 1.93 -12.52
C VAL A 210 0.02 3.38 -12.95
N ALA A 211 -1.01 4.23 -13.00
CA ALA A 211 -0.85 5.65 -13.30
C ALA A 211 -0.03 6.40 -12.22
N TYR A 212 -0.29 6.11 -10.95
CA TYR A 212 0.48 6.61 -9.80
C TYR A 212 1.96 6.27 -9.90
N CYS A 213 2.28 5.00 -10.18
CA CYS A 213 3.65 4.56 -10.36
C CYS A 213 4.34 5.27 -11.52
N LYS A 214 3.67 5.40 -12.67
CA LYS A 214 4.19 6.12 -13.84
C LYS A 214 4.48 7.59 -13.53
N ALA A 215 3.57 8.25 -12.82
CA ALA A 215 3.70 9.66 -12.46
C ALA A 215 4.86 9.91 -11.49
N ASN A 216 5.04 9.06 -10.47
CA ASN A 216 5.91 9.38 -9.34
C ASN A 216 7.24 8.58 -9.29
N TYR A 217 7.28 7.35 -9.82
CA TYR A 217 8.41 6.44 -9.64
C TYR A 217 9.12 6.03 -10.93
N CYS A 218 8.40 5.80 -12.02
CA CYS A 218 8.99 5.14 -13.19
C CYS A 218 10.08 5.94 -13.92
N HIS A 219 10.17 7.25 -13.65
CA HIS A 219 11.23 8.12 -14.18
C HIS A 219 12.44 8.27 -13.21
N ARG A 220 12.36 7.70 -12.00
CA ARG A 220 13.40 7.72 -10.95
C ARG A 220 14.45 6.62 -11.18
N LYS A 221 15.48 6.93 -11.97
CA LYS A 221 16.55 5.97 -12.33
C LYS A 221 17.29 5.39 -11.11
N ASP A 222 17.40 6.16 -10.03
CA ASP A 222 17.98 5.76 -8.76
C ASP A 222 17.18 4.63 -8.10
N LEU A 223 15.85 4.76 -8.06
CA LEU A 223 14.94 3.76 -7.51
C LEU A 223 14.79 2.55 -8.44
N ALA A 224 14.74 2.78 -9.76
CA ALA A 224 14.71 1.70 -10.75
C ALA A 224 15.93 0.78 -10.63
N LYS A 225 17.13 1.36 -10.51
CA LYS A 225 18.38 0.59 -10.31
C LYS A 225 18.34 -0.24 -9.01
N ARG A 226 17.66 0.26 -7.99
CA ARG A 226 17.58 -0.35 -6.67
C ARG A 226 16.58 -1.50 -6.62
N TYR A 227 15.39 -1.33 -7.21
CA TYR A 227 14.26 -2.25 -7.00
C TYR A 227 13.80 -3.01 -8.25
N SER A 228 14.35 -2.76 -9.44
CA SER A 228 14.04 -3.61 -10.59
C SER A 228 14.53 -5.03 -10.33
N LYS A 229 13.66 -6.03 -10.49
CA LYS A 229 14.04 -7.45 -10.46
C LYS A 229 15.12 -7.67 -11.53
N LYS A 230 16.30 -8.15 -11.13
CA LYS A 230 17.32 -8.60 -12.08
C LYS A 230 16.80 -9.90 -12.68
N GLY A 231 16.35 -9.83 -13.93
CA GLY A 231 15.97 -11.00 -14.72
C GLY A 231 17.14 -11.94 -14.98
#